data_AF-A0A370LRP7-F1
#
_entry.id   AF-A0A370LRP7-F1
#
_cell.length_a   1.000
_cell.length_b   1.000
_cell.length_c   1.000
_cell.angle_alpha   90.00
_cell.angle_beta   90.00
_cell.angle_gamma   90.00
#
_symmetry.space_group_name_H-M   'P 1'
#
loop_
_entity.id
_entity.type
_entity.pdbx_description
1 polymer ?
#
loop_
_entity_poly.entity_id
_entity_poly.type
_entity_poly.pdbx_seq_one_letter_code
_entity_poly.pdbx_strand_id
1 'polypeptide(L)'
;MSKDYQFVENRPVARFFYQGDHTHPVRRTVLIIETTDRVITGYELREGSTIREFKDAPVKSYSRKKIAKVGQLDSRRVLKRTAKQNQLNRTTLVRSDLKELIRRGA
;
A
#
# COMPACT_ATOMS: atom_id res chain seq x y z
N MET A 1 -17.10 17.39 -10.36
CA MET A 1 -15.79 17.75 -10.95
C MET A 1 -14.80 16.68 -10.55
N SER A 2 -14.32 15.82 -11.48
CA SER A 2 -13.17 14.97 -11.19
C SER A 2 -11.94 15.86 -11.17
N LYS A 3 -11.13 15.77 -10.11
CA LYS A 3 -9.79 16.32 -10.12
C LYS A 3 -8.89 15.22 -10.67
N ASP A 4 -8.46 15.37 -11.90
CA ASP A 4 -7.50 14.44 -12.50
C ASP A 4 -6.10 14.84 -12.02
N TYR A 5 -5.44 13.93 -11.31
CA TYR A 5 -4.09 14.13 -10.77
C TYR A 5 -3.06 13.36 -11.61
N GLN A 6 -1.92 14.00 -11.92
CA GLN A 6 -0.81 13.38 -12.67
C GLN A 6 -0.01 12.41 -11.78
N PHE A 7 0.47 11.29 -12.34
CA PHE A 7 1.31 10.32 -11.63
C PHE A 7 2.73 10.87 -11.41
N VAL A 8 3.18 10.88 -10.16
CA VAL A 8 4.35 11.70 -9.73
C VAL A 8 5.72 11.04 -9.94
N GLU A 9 5.83 9.73 -10.18
CA GLU A 9 7.15 9.06 -10.20
C GLU A 9 7.19 7.77 -11.05
N ASN A 10 8.40 7.31 -11.38
CA ASN A 10 8.70 6.04 -12.07
C ASN A 10 8.14 4.77 -11.39
N ARG A 11 7.70 4.86 -10.13
CA ARG A 11 7.11 3.76 -9.36
C ARG A 11 5.80 4.20 -8.72
N PRO A 12 4.74 4.52 -9.49
CA PRO A 12 3.56 5.17 -8.94
C PRO A 12 2.74 4.24 -8.03
N VAL A 13 3.01 2.95 -7.97
CA VAL A 13 2.22 1.99 -7.21
C VAL A 13 2.85 1.78 -5.83
N ALA A 14 2.04 1.79 -4.78
CA ALA A 14 2.43 1.48 -3.41
C ALA A 14 1.60 0.31 -2.88
N ARG A 15 2.28 -0.74 -2.41
CA ARG A 15 1.66 -1.90 -1.76
C ARG A 15 2.19 -1.99 -0.33
N PHE A 16 1.29 -2.10 0.64
CA PHE A 16 1.65 -2.15 2.06
C PHE A 16 0.55 -2.76 2.91
N PHE A 17 0.85 -3.07 4.17
CA PHE A 17 -0.15 -3.35 5.20
C PHE A 17 -0.33 -2.11 6.06
N TYR A 18 -1.57 -1.74 6.34
CA TYR A 18 -1.92 -0.51 7.04
C TYR A 18 -2.70 -0.79 8.33
N GLN A 19 -2.24 -0.21 9.43
CA GLN A 19 -2.93 -0.26 10.72
C GLN A 19 -3.94 0.91 10.78
N GLY A 20 -5.12 0.69 10.19
CA GLY A 20 -6.30 1.54 10.36
C GLY A 20 -7.03 1.19 11.67
N ASP A 21 -8.36 1.23 11.64
CA ASP A 21 -9.21 0.92 12.79
C ASP A 21 -9.47 -0.59 12.97
N HIS A 22 -8.73 -1.42 12.23
CA HIS A 22 -8.85 -2.88 12.27
C HIS A 22 -7.93 -3.48 13.34
N THR A 23 -8.32 -4.63 13.90
CA THR A 23 -7.50 -5.41 14.86
C THR A 23 -6.13 -5.80 14.29
N HIS A 24 -6.04 -6.01 12.97
CA HIS A 24 -4.81 -6.40 12.31
C HIS A 24 -4.51 -5.48 11.10
N PRO A 25 -3.23 -5.29 10.74
CA PRO A 25 -2.87 -4.56 9.55
C PRO A 25 -3.52 -5.17 8.30
N VAL A 26 -4.17 -4.34 7.50
CA VAL A 26 -4.88 -4.79 6.28
C VAL A 26 -4.11 -4.35 5.04
N ARG A 27 -4.04 -5.24 4.04
CA ARG A 27 -3.33 -4.98 2.78
C ARG A 27 -3.98 -3.80 2.03
N ARG A 28 -3.14 -2.95 1.45
CA ARG A 28 -3.50 -1.82 0.62
C ARG A 28 -2.67 -1.83 -0.66
N THR A 29 -3.32 -1.52 -1.78
CA THR A 29 -2.66 -1.20 -3.06
C THR A 29 -3.16 0.17 -3.47
N VAL A 30 -2.24 1.13 -3.57
CA VAL A 30 -2.54 2.53 -3.85
C VAL A 30 -1.78 2.97 -5.07
N LEU A 31 -2.48 3.60 -6.02
CA LEU A 31 -1.86 4.28 -7.13
C LEU A 31 -1.63 5.76 -6.75
N ILE A 32 -0.37 6.11 -6.52
CA ILE A 32 0.04 7.39 -5.93
C ILE A 32 -0.20 8.55 -6.87
N ILE A 33 -0.83 9.60 -6.33
CA ILE A 33 -0.94 10.92 -6.93
C ILE A 33 -0.09 11.96 -6.21
N GLU A 34 0.25 11.73 -4.94
CA GLU A 34 1.11 12.62 -4.15
C GLU A 34 1.81 11.81 -3.06
N THR A 35 3.09 12.10 -2.83
CA THR A 35 3.83 11.52 -1.71
C THR A 35 4.65 12.59 -1.01
N THR A 36 4.61 12.58 0.32
CA THR A 36 5.49 13.37 1.19
C THR A 36 6.33 12.44 2.05
N ASP A 37 7.17 12.99 2.92
CA ASP A 37 7.92 12.26 3.95
C ASP A 37 6.98 11.50 4.90
N ARG A 38 5.77 12.02 5.13
CA ARG A 38 4.81 11.55 6.14
C ARG A 38 3.58 10.85 5.58
N VAL A 39 3.17 11.16 4.35
CA VAL A 39 1.88 10.74 3.81
C VAL A 39 2.02 10.20 2.39
N ILE A 40 1.21 9.20 2.08
CA ILE A 40 0.97 8.70 0.73
C ILE A 40 -0.49 8.99 0.39
N THR A 41 -0.76 9.72 -0.68
CA THR A 41 -2.11 9.97 -1.18
C THR A 41 -2.26 9.35 -2.56
N GLY A 42 -3.40 8.71 -2.81
CA GLY A 42 -3.67 8.09 -4.10
C GLY A 42 -4.96 7.32 -4.17
N TYR A 43 -5.22 6.73 -5.33
CA TYR A 43 -6.39 5.90 -5.60
C TYR A 43 -6.22 4.52 -4.94
N GLU A 44 -7.13 4.14 -4.03
CA GLU A 44 -7.11 2.86 -3.33
C GLU A 44 -7.73 1.75 -4.18
N LEU A 45 -6.88 1.08 -4.96
CA LEU A 45 -7.26 -0.05 -5.80
C LEU A 45 -7.55 -1.32 -5.00
N ARG A 46 -7.02 -1.42 -3.77
CA ARG A 46 -7.25 -2.58 -2.89
C ARG A 46 -7.34 -2.21 -1.43
N GLU A 47 -8.32 -2.82 -0.76
CA GLU A 47 -8.54 -2.79 0.69
C GLU A 47 -8.80 -4.23 1.19
N GLY A 48 -7.74 -4.90 1.65
CA GLY A 48 -7.84 -6.29 2.09
C GLY A 48 -8.22 -7.22 0.93
N SER A 49 -9.40 -7.82 1.02
CA SER A 49 -10.00 -8.65 -0.04
C SER A 49 -10.71 -7.83 -1.11
N THR A 50 -11.14 -6.60 -0.80
CA THR A 50 -11.84 -5.73 -1.74
C THR A 50 -10.87 -5.17 -2.77
N ILE A 51 -11.16 -5.39 -4.05
CA ILE A 51 -10.40 -4.86 -5.18
C ILE A 51 -11.35 -3.97 -5.98
N ARG A 52 -10.87 -2.81 -6.44
CA ARG A 52 -11.65 -1.83 -7.18
C ARG A 52 -10.98 -1.55 -8.51
N GLU A 53 -11.80 -1.27 -9.53
CA GLU A 53 -11.32 -0.66 -10.76
C GLU A 53 -10.84 0.76 -10.49
N PHE A 54 -9.93 1.27 -11.32
CA PHE A 54 -9.39 2.62 -11.17
C PHE A 54 -10.48 3.70 -11.14
N LYS A 55 -11.49 3.57 -12.01
CA LYS A 55 -12.61 4.53 -12.12
C LYS A 55 -13.46 4.64 -10.85
N ASP A 56 -13.50 3.57 -10.06
CA ASP A 56 -14.32 3.46 -8.83
C ASP A 56 -13.45 3.56 -7.56
N ALA A 57 -12.14 3.76 -7.72
CA ALA A 57 -11.21 3.76 -6.62
C ALA A 57 -11.29 5.10 -5.86
N PRO A 58 -11.55 5.09 -4.54
CA PRO A 58 -11.55 6.32 -3.78
C PRO A 58 -10.13 6.86 -3.61
N VAL A 59 -9.98 8.18 -3.60
CA VAL A 59 -8.73 8.82 -3.21
C VAL A 59 -8.64 8.80 -1.68
N LYS A 60 -7.56 8.23 -1.15
CA LYS A 60 -7.30 8.16 0.29
C LYS A 60 -5.86 8.59 0.60
N SER A 61 -5.67 9.10 1.81
CA SER A 61 -4.37 9.48 2.36
C SER A 61 -3.98 8.54 3.50
N TYR A 62 -2.73 8.08 3.47
CA TYR A 62 -2.19 7.12 4.41
C TYR A 62 -0.96 7.70 5.09
N SER A 63 -1.04 7.90 6.41
CA SER A 63 0.14 8.24 7.20
C SER A 63 1.16 7.09 7.19
N ARG A 64 2.39 7.37 6.76
CA ARG A 64 3.49 6.39 6.73
C ARG A 64 3.81 5.81 8.12
N LYS A 65 3.50 6.53 9.20
CA LYS A 65 3.65 6.04 10.58
C LYS A 65 2.73 4.85 10.91
N LYS A 66 1.59 4.74 10.22
CA LYS A 66 0.62 3.65 10.38
C LYS A 66 0.84 2.50 9.38
N ILE A 67 1.84 2.60 8.51
CA ILE A 67 2.25 1.47 7.68
C ILE A 67 2.93 0.45 8.59
N ALA A 68 2.38 -0.76 8.60
CA ALA A 68 2.86 -1.82 9.47
C ALA A 68 4.29 -2.21 9.11
N LYS A 69 5.07 -2.51 10.16
CA LYS A 69 6.34 -3.22 10.06
C LYS A 69 6.09 -4.71 9.86
N VAL A 70 7.06 -5.41 9.29
CA VAL A 70 6.94 -6.86 9.00
C VAL A 70 6.62 -7.66 10.28
N GLY A 71 7.24 -7.31 11.42
CA GLY A 71 7.02 -7.97 12.70
C GLY A 71 5.59 -7.79 13.25
N GLN A 72 4.87 -6.76 12.83
CA GLN A 72 3.50 -6.48 13.27
C GLN A 72 2.44 -7.28 12.50
N LEU A 73 2.84 -8.02 11.45
CA LEU A 73 1.94 -8.90 10.73
C LEU A 73 1.61 -10.15 11.54
N ASP A 74 0.53 -10.83 11.18
CA ASP A 74 0.24 -12.19 11.66
C ASP A 74 1.35 -13.15 11.23
N SER A 75 1.77 -14.07 12.12
CA SER A 75 2.80 -15.08 11.83
C SER A 75 2.45 -16.00 10.65
N ARG A 76 1.17 -16.16 10.33
CA ARG A 76 0.68 -16.90 9.16
C ARG A 76 1.00 -16.19 7.84
N ARG A 77 1.28 -14.89 7.85
CA ARG A 77 1.63 -14.14 6.63
C ARG A 77 3.03 -14.55 6.16
N VAL A 78 3.14 -14.93 4.89
CA VAL A 78 4.40 -15.32 4.25
C VAL A 78 5.50 -14.30 4.52
N LEU A 79 5.20 -13.01 4.37
CA LEU A 79 6.18 -11.93 4.56
C LEU A 79 6.83 -11.95 5.96
N LYS A 80 6.08 -12.28 7.01
CA LYS A 80 6.63 -12.41 8.37
C LYS A 80 7.32 -13.75 8.56
N ARG A 81 6.73 -14.84 8.07
CA ARG A 81 7.27 -16.19 8.20
C ARG A 81 8.65 -16.34 7.57
N THR A 82 8.93 -15.65 6.47
CA THR A 82 10.20 -15.73 5.74
C THR A 82 11.18 -14.61 6.11
N ALA A 83 10.78 -13.66 6.96
CA ALA A 83 11.63 -12.55 7.33
C ALA A 83 12.68 -12.96 8.37
N LYS A 84 13.91 -12.47 8.18
CA LYS A 84 14.97 -12.56 9.19
C LYS A 84 14.68 -11.58 10.34
N GLN A 85 15.23 -11.83 11.53
CA GLN A 85 15.01 -10.99 12.72
C GLN A 85 15.31 -9.50 12.47
N ASN A 86 16.41 -9.20 11.77
CA ASN A 86 16.79 -7.83 11.40
C ASN A 86 15.85 -7.16 10.38
N GLN A 87 14.94 -7.90 9.77
CA GLN A 87 13.94 -7.39 8.80
C GLN A 87 12.59 -7.09 9.46
N LEU A 88 12.33 -7.57 10.69
CA LEU A 88 11.04 -7.39 11.35
C LEU A 88 10.68 -5.92 11.60
N ASN A 89 11.68 -5.05 11.75
CA ASN A 89 11.49 -3.61 11.96
C ASN A 89 11.28 -2.81 10.67
N ARG A 90 11.45 -3.44 9.49
CA ARG A 90 11.25 -2.78 8.19
C ARG A 90 9.77 -2.59 7.91
N THR A 91 9.43 -1.50 7.24
CA THR A 91 8.05 -1.27 6.79
C THR A 91 7.66 -2.29 5.73
N THR A 92 6.36 -2.53 5.60
CA THR A 92 5.80 -3.38 4.54
C THR A 92 5.60 -2.62 3.22
N LEU A 93 6.03 -1.36 3.14
CA LEU A 93 5.88 -0.53 1.95
C LEU A 93 6.79 -1.00 0.83
N VAL A 94 6.18 -1.38 -0.29
CA VAL A 94 6.85 -1.71 -1.54
C VAL A 94 6.34 -0.76 -2.62
N ARG A 95 7.28 -0.11 -3.32
CA ARG A 95 7.00 0.75 -4.48
C ARG A 95 7.28 -0.02 -5.76
N SER A 96 6.36 0.01 -6.72
CA SER A 96 6.52 -0.65 -8.01
C SER A 96 6.04 0.24 -9.15
N ASP A 97 6.48 -0.08 -10.37
CA ASP A 97 5.96 0.57 -11.57
C ASP A 97 4.54 0.07 -11.94
N LEU A 98 3.95 0.71 -12.95
CA LEU A 98 2.62 0.35 -13.45
C LEU A 98 2.61 -1.01 -14.17
N LYS A 99 3.73 -1.40 -14.81
CA LYS A 99 3.84 -2.68 -15.54
C LYS A 99 3.75 -3.85 -14.57
N GLU A 100 4.40 -3.76 -13.42
CA GLU A 100 4.29 -4.75 -12.34
C GLU A 100 2.88 -4.82 -11.72
N LEU A 101 2.14 -3.72 -11.72
CA LEU A 101 0.74 -3.73 -11.30
C LEU A 101 -0.12 -4.52 -12.29
N ILE A 102 0.02 -4.25 -13.57
CA ILE A 102 -0.72 -4.97 -14.62
C ILE A 102 -0.40 -6.46 -14.60
N ARG A 103 0.88 -6.84 -14.47
CA ARG A 103 1.31 -8.25 -14.46
C ARG A 103 0.77 -9.06 -13.28
N ARG A 104 0.65 -8.45 -12.09
CA ARG A 104 0.31 -9.15 -10.85
C ARG A 104 -1.13 -8.93 -10.38
N GLY A 105 -1.84 -7.97 -10.96
CA GLY A 105 -3.08 -7.44 -10.42
C GLY A 105 -2.86 -6.58 -9.17
N ALA A 106 -3.94 -5.90 -8.75
CA ALA A 106 -3.99 -5.07 -7.55
C ALA A 106 -4.04 -5.91 -6.27
#